data_AF-A0A7J3SAZ9-F1
#
_entry.id   AF-A0A7J3SAZ9-F1
#
_cell.length_a   1.000
_cell.length_b   1.000
_cell.length_c   1.000
_cell.angle_alpha   90.00
_cell.angle_beta   90.00
_cell.angle_gamma   90.00
#
_symmetry.space_group_name_H-M   'P 1'
#
loop_
_entity.id
_entity.type
_entity.pdbx_description
1 polymer ?
#
loop_
_entity_poly.entity_id
_entity_poly.type
_entity_poly.pdbx_seq_one_letter_code
_entity_poly.pdbx_strand_id
1 'polypeptide(L)'
;MLNPPLTMCLLDLGFVGNTFRFENKIKRHHLIFTFSILLIIFLTLSSASTYASSFKGLLKPSNISDSAFKVLNYANYTITYTINLFIPAGSRVELRVAMLQSMSPYQIVSLVSSSYAISNVLIDEYGNRVAVIQLPQSYTSQNIRVSMIYRATLFQVNCSIDPSGIGVYDTSSREYSLYTKPEQYIECNDLNIIEKAREIVGSESNAYYAAYKLFTWVYKNIKYEYESEVRGALTTLFRGSGACDEHAYLLTALCRAVGIPARYVSGYGFYLDEALTGSFTPKKEGHAWVEILLPNYGWIFADPTWGLFAESDLFHVAFRRGVESSLLGSGRCYYYYYGSKPQVSEELYILVTPLDSDGDGLTNLEEYKFGTNAFSVDTDADGLSDYSELKVYHTNPLKADTDGDGLMDSEEIFTFKTDPLLADSDGDGLSDGFEVKISKTNPLNPDSDGDGLDDYLEVMVLKSNPFSGDTDGDLWPDDVEYMLSPLMIFNLKNFFLPNFAIIGLIFVIIAVKVATRSKH
;
A
#
# COMPACT_ATOMS: atom_id res chain seq x y z
N MET A 1 60.70 -26.87 0.64
CA MET A 1 61.31 -26.24 1.85
C MET A 1 60.24 -25.38 2.49
N LEU A 2 60.19 -25.43 3.81
CA LEU A 2 59.04 -25.19 4.69
C LEU A 2 58.65 -23.70 4.87
N ASN A 3 57.35 -23.47 5.08
CA ASN A 3 56.72 -22.40 5.90
C ASN A 3 57.33 -22.36 7.35
N PRO A 4 57.06 -21.40 8.28
CA PRO A 4 55.77 -20.72 8.48
C PRO A 4 55.92 -19.30 9.17
N PRO A 5 55.01 -18.78 10.05
CA PRO A 5 54.63 -17.36 10.11
C PRO A 5 55.04 -16.68 11.44
N LEU A 6 54.68 -15.42 11.67
CA LEU A 6 54.77 -14.80 13.00
C LEU A 6 53.44 -14.14 13.40
N THR A 7 52.76 -14.84 14.30
CA THR A 7 51.82 -14.33 15.32
C THR A 7 52.61 -13.85 16.53
N MET A 8 52.13 -12.79 17.19
CA MET A 8 52.33 -12.36 18.59
C MET A 8 52.45 -10.83 18.64
N CYS A 9 52.04 -10.10 19.66
CA CYS A 9 51.17 -10.35 20.81
C CYS A 9 50.84 -8.96 21.38
N LEU A 10 49.75 -8.88 22.15
CA LEU A 10 49.47 -7.75 23.03
C LEU A 10 50.64 -7.48 24.00
N LEU A 11 50.92 -6.19 24.24
CA LEU A 11 51.54 -5.69 25.46
C LEU A 11 50.74 -4.49 25.95
N ASP A 12 49.95 -4.74 26.99
CA ASP A 12 49.49 -3.76 27.95
C ASP A 12 50.68 -3.11 28.65
N LEU A 13 50.71 -1.77 28.74
CA LEU A 13 51.29 -1.05 29.86
C LEU A 13 50.54 0.28 30.02
N GLY A 14 49.91 0.43 31.19
CA GLY A 14 49.10 1.58 31.55
C GLY A 14 49.88 2.79 32.06
N PHE A 15 49.14 3.90 32.05
CA PHE A 15 49.11 5.01 33.02
C PHE A 15 50.42 5.68 33.49
N VAL A 16 50.56 6.99 33.18
CA VAL A 16 50.40 8.17 34.07
C VAL A 16 51.19 9.37 33.50
N GLY A 17 50.56 10.55 33.44
CA GLY A 17 51.25 11.82 33.77
C GLY A 17 51.47 12.88 32.68
N ASN A 18 50.56 13.86 32.63
CA ASN A 18 50.75 15.31 32.45
C ASN A 18 51.71 15.90 31.37
N THR A 19 51.07 16.53 30.37
CA THR A 19 51.25 17.91 29.87
C THR A 19 52.65 18.52 29.74
N PHE A 20 53.16 18.73 28.52
CA PHE A 20 53.15 20.02 27.76
C PHE A 20 54.12 19.99 26.55
N ARG A 21 53.60 20.49 25.41
CA ARG A 21 54.27 21.06 24.22
C ARG A 21 55.36 20.27 23.48
N PHE A 22 55.02 19.84 22.26
CA PHE A 22 55.90 20.03 21.09
C PHE A 22 55.10 20.37 19.83
N GLU A 23 55.69 21.26 19.04
CA GLU A 23 55.13 21.93 17.88
C GLU A 23 54.93 21.01 16.65
N ASN A 24 53.89 21.34 15.88
CA ASN A 24 53.75 21.21 14.42
C ASN A 24 54.74 20.30 13.67
N LYS A 25 54.33 19.04 13.44
CA LYS A 25 54.77 18.29 12.25
C LYS A 25 53.86 17.13 11.82
N ILE A 26 52.53 17.32 11.87
CA ILE A 26 51.57 16.38 11.23
C ILE A 26 50.47 17.18 10.53
N LYS A 27 50.78 17.77 9.36
CA LYS A 27 49.79 18.43 8.49
C LYS A 27 49.91 18.07 7.01
N ARG A 28 50.46 16.89 6.67
CA ARG A 28 50.51 16.42 5.28
C ARG A 28 49.99 15.01 5.01
N HIS A 29 49.74 14.17 6.01
CA HIS A 29 49.23 12.81 5.76
C HIS A 29 47.76 12.60 6.16
N HIS A 30 47.23 13.37 7.12
CA HIS A 30 45.78 13.37 7.38
C HIS A 30 44.96 14.14 6.35
N LEU A 31 45.53 15.17 5.71
CA LEU A 31 44.81 15.96 4.70
C LEU A 31 44.60 15.20 3.39
N ILE A 32 45.49 14.27 3.04
CA ILE A 32 45.39 13.45 1.82
C ILE A 32 44.40 12.29 2.02
N PHE A 33 44.32 11.75 3.24
CA PHE A 33 43.38 10.67 3.57
C PHE A 33 41.94 11.18 3.71
N THR A 34 41.73 12.37 4.29
CA THR A 34 40.39 12.98 4.35
C THR A 34 39.94 13.51 3.00
N PHE A 35 40.82 14.04 2.14
CA PHE A 35 40.46 14.42 0.76
C PHE A 35 40.10 13.22 -0.11
N SER A 36 40.76 12.07 0.06
CA SER A 36 40.47 10.87 -0.75
C SER A 36 39.11 10.27 -0.40
N ILE A 37 38.73 10.28 0.88
CA ILE A 37 37.42 9.80 1.34
C ILE A 37 36.31 10.80 0.97
N LEU A 38 36.55 12.11 1.09
CA LEU A 38 35.59 13.14 0.64
C LEU A 38 35.43 13.15 -0.89
N LEU A 39 36.47 12.89 -1.68
CA LEU A 39 36.37 12.82 -3.14
C LEU A 39 35.64 11.54 -3.60
N ILE A 40 35.81 10.41 -2.90
CA ILE A 40 35.01 9.19 -3.16
C ILE A 40 33.55 9.40 -2.76
N ILE A 41 33.27 10.08 -1.64
CA ILE A 41 31.90 10.45 -1.23
C ILE A 41 31.28 11.47 -2.21
N PHE A 42 32.05 12.43 -2.71
CA PHE A 42 31.57 13.40 -3.72
C PHE A 42 31.40 12.76 -5.10
N LEU A 43 32.19 11.75 -5.48
CA LEU A 43 32.04 11.01 -6.73
C LEU A 43 30.89 9.99 -6.68
N THR A 44 30.59 9.41 -5.50
CA THR A 44 29.38 8.58 -5.30
C THR A 44 28.10 9.41 -5.18
N LEU A 45 28.15 10.61 -4.57
CA LEU A 45 27.01 11.54 -4.51
C LEU A 45 26.77 12.28 -5.84
N SER A 46 27.83 12.62 -6.59
CA SER A 46 27.66 13.25 -7.91
C SER A 46 27.15 12.26 -8.96
N SER A 47 27.52 10.97 -8.91
CA SER A 47 26.91 9.91 -9.73
C SER A 47 25.48 9.56 -9.29
N ALA A 48 25.16 9.62 -7.99
CA ALA A 48 23.76 9.53 -7.53
C ALA A 48 22.91 10.72 -8.03
N SER A 49 23.46 11.94 -8.03
CA SER A 49 22.73 13.15 -8.48
C SER A 49 22.61 13.28 -10.00
N THR A 50 23.59 12.79 -10.76
CA THR A 50 23.55 12.81 -12.24
C THR A 50 22.76 11.65 -12.85
N TYR A 51 22.49 10.58 -12.09
CA TYR A 51 21.50 9.57 -12.49
C TYR A 51 20.09 9.91 -11.99
N ALA A 52 19.93 10.54 -10.82
CA ALA A 52 18.64 11.05 -10.36
C ALA A 52 18.04 12.12 -11.31
N SER A 53 18.87 12.90 -12.00
CA SER A 53 18.39 13.85 -13.02
C SER A 53 17.92 13.18 -14.30
N SER A 54 18.42 11.98 -14.64
CA SER A 54 17.94 11.18 -15.77
C SER A 54 16.64 10.42 -15.49
N PHE A 55 16.24 10.30 -14.21
CA PHE A 55 14.98 9.70 -13.77
C PHE A 55 13.87 10.72 -13.48
N LYS A 56 14.18 12.01 -13.29
CA LYS A 56 13.16 13.08 -13.18
C LYS A 56 12.29 13.25 -14.44
N GLY A 57 12.64 12.60 -15.56
CA GLY A 57 11.87 12.57 -16.80
C GLY A 57 11.01 11.32 -17.00
N LEU A 58 11.11 10.30 -16.14
CA LEU A 58 10.29 9.10 -16.19
C LEU A 58 9.44 9.07 -14.91
N LEU A 59 8.24 9.65 -15.03
CA LEU A 59 7.19 9.72 -14.01
C LEU A 59 7.45 10.70 -12.85
N LYS A 60 7.54 12.00 -13.16
CA LYS A 60 6.97 13.00 -12.24
C LYS A 60 5.44 12.97 -12.38
N PRO A 61 4.66 12.92 -11.28
CA PRO A 61 3.19 12.92 -11.33
C PRO A 61 2.57 14.15 -12.01
N SER A 62 3.34 15.22 -12.22
CA SER A 62 2.85 16.46 -12.84
C SER A 62 2.66 16.40 -14.37
N ASN A 63 2.99 15.27 -15.04
CA ASN A 63 2.75 15.08 -16.49
C ASN A 63 1.81 13.89 -16.80
N ILE A 64 1.11 13.33 -15.79
CA ILE A 64 0.19 12.19 -15.93
C ILE A 64 -1.26 12.70 -16.06
N SER A 65 -1.51 13.65 -16.97
CA SER A 65 -2.88 14.02 -17.35
C SER A 65 -3.39 13.28 -18.60
N ASP A 66 -2.49 12.57 -19.30
CA ASP A 66 -2.77 11.98 -20.63
C ASP A 66 -2.60 10.45 -20.71
N SER A 67 -2.24 9.75 -19.62
CA SER A 67 -2.19 8.28 -19.61
C SER A 67 -3.34 7.67 -18.83
N ALA A 68 -4.01 6.66 -19.42
CA ALA A 68 -5.07 5.89 -18.76
C ALA A 68 -4.64 5.22 -17.44
N PHE A 69 -3.32 5.07 -17.22
CA PHE A 69 -2.75 4.51 -16.01
C PHE A 69 -2.37 5.61 -15.03
N LYS A 70 -2.93 5.55 -13.83
CA LYS A 70 -2.59 6.41 -12.69
C LYS A 70 -1.81 5.60 -11.66
N VAL A 71 -0.62 6.08 -11.31
CA VAL A 71 0.13 5.56 -10.16
C VAL A 71 -0.48 6.14 -8.90
N LEU A 72 -0.91 5.27 -7.99
CA LEU A 72 -1.47 5.64 -6.69
C LEU A 72 -0.43 5.56 -5.58
N ASN A 73 0.49 4.60 -5.68
CA ASN A 73 1.56 4.39 -4.71
C ASN A 73 2.70 3.59 -5.36
N TYR A 74 3.85 3.51 -4.70
CA TYR A 74 4.99 2.71 -5.13
C TYR A 74 5.89 2.31 -3.96
N ALA A 75 6.58 1.19 -4.13
CA ALA A 75 7.55 0.71 -3.15
C ALA A 75 8.80 0.16 -3.85
N ASN A 76 9.95 0.33 -3.18
CA ASN A 76 11.24 -0.10 -3.67
C ASN A 76 11.71 -1.36 -2.96
N TYR A 77 12.16 -2.32 -3.73
CA TYR A 77 12.59 -3.64 -3.28
C TYR A 77 14.00 -3.93 -3.76
N THR A 78 14.80 -4.53 -2.89
CA THR A 78 15.97 -5.30 -3.28
C THR A 78 15.60 -6.76 -3.27
N ILE A 79 15.68 -7.41 -4.42
CA ILE A 79 15.28 -8.81 -4.60
C ILE A 79 16.53 -9.63 -4.86
N THR A 80 16.80 -10.60 -4.00
CA THR A 80 17.88 -11.56 -4.16
C THR A 80 17.30 -12.91 -4.55
N TYR A 81 17.47 -13.28 -5.82
CA TYR A 81 17.08 -14.59 -6.32
C TYR A 81 18.29 -15.51 -6.30
N THR A 82 18.17 -16.62 -5.58
CA THR A 82 19.24 -17.59 -5.36
C THR A 82 18.86 -18.95 -5.93
N ILE A 83 19.78 -19.55 -6.68
CA ILE A 83 19.74 -20.94 -7.12
C ILE A 83 20.85 -21.68 -6.40
N ASN A 84 20.46 -22.67 -5.58
CA ASN A 84 21.38 -23.56 -4.88
C ASN A 84 21.54 -24.84 -5.71
N LEU A 85 22.77 -25.22 -6.02
CA LEU A 85 23.07 -26.41 -6.81
C LEU A 85 24.05 -27.32 -6.06
N PHE A 86 23.72 -28.60 -5.96
CA PHE A 86 24.70 -29.65 -5.68
C PHE A 86 25.14 -30.28 -7.01
N ILE A 87 26.41 -30.09 -7.35
CA ILE A 87 27.02 -30.59 -8.58
C ILE A 87 27.91 -31.80 -8.23
N PRO A 88 27.59 -33.00 -8.72
CA PRO A 88 28.43 -34.17 -8.48
C PRO A 88 29.80 -34.05 -9.16
N ALA A 89 30.82 -34.64 -8.54
CA ALA A 89 32.19 -34.72 -9.04
C ALA A 89 32.28 -35.06 -10.54
N GLY A 90 33.13 -34.33 -11.27
CA GLY A 90 33.38 -34.56 -12.70
C GLY A 90 32.30 -34.02 -13.65
N SER A 91 31.19 -33.49 -13.12
CA SER A 91 30.10 -32.97 -13.93
C SER A 91 30.35 -31.53 -14.38
N ARG A 92 29.79 -31.15 -15.53
CA ARG A 92 29.75 -29.77 -16.04
C ARG A 92 28.32 -29.32 -16.13
N VAL A 93 28.05 -28.07 -15.77
CA VAL A 93 26.69 -27.51 -15.75
C VAL A 93 26.65 -26.14 -16.42
N GLU A 94 25.80 -25.99 -17.41
CA GLU A 94 25.32 -24.69 -17.90
C GLU A 94 24.00 -24.40 -17.21
N LEU A 95 23.94 -23.33 -16.42
CA LEU A 95 22.72 -22.87 -15.78
C LEU A 95 22.08 -21.78 -16.63
N ARG A 96 20.76 -21.89 -16.83
CA ARG A 96 19.92 -20.87 -17.44
C ARG A 96 18.93 -20.36 -16.41
N VAL A 97 18.84 -19.04 -16.28
CA VAL A 97 18.05 -18.38 -15.24
C VAL A 97 17.18 -17.31 -15.88
N ALA A 98 15.86 -17.37 -15.66
CA ALA A 98 14.95 -16.29 -16.00
C ALA A 98 15.40 -15.02 -15.26
N MET A 99 15.64 -13.95 -16.01
CA MET A 99 15.95 -12.66 -15.43
C MET A 99 14.66 -11.96 -15.06
N LEU A 100 14.62 -11.39 -13.85
CA LEU A 100 13.53 -10.49 -13.47
C LEU A 100 13.49 -9.31 -14.44
N GLN A 101 12.31 -8.99 -14.96
CA GLN A 101 12.15 -8.05 -16.08
C GLN A 101 11.17 -6.92 -15.75
N SER A 102 11.31 -5.77 -16.40
CA SER A 102 10.35 -4.68 -16.25
C SER A 102 9.03 -5.03 -16.95
N MET A 103 7.91 -4.75 -16.28
CA MET A 103 6.54 -4.90 -16.79
C MET A 103 5.85 -3.55 -16.69
N SER A 104 5.76 -2.82 -17.79
CA SER A 104 5.05 -1.56 -17.80
C SER A 104 3.54 -1.82 -17.66
N PRO A 105 2.81 -1.04 -16.84
CA PRO A 105 3.29 0.10 -16.03
C PRO A 105 3.68 -0.23 -14.58
N TYR A 106 3.47 -1.46 -14.10
CA TYR A 106 3.44 -1.78 -12.67
C TYR A 106 4.77 -2.27 -12.06
N GLN A 107 5.79 -2.55 -12.86
CA GLN A 107 7.08 -3.06 -12.38
C GLN A 107 8.25 -2.53 -13.21
N ILE A 108 9.22 -1.91 -12.54
CA ILE A 108 10.52 -1.53 -13.13
C ILE A 108 11.62 -2.30 -12.41
N VAL A 109 12.55 -2.89 -13.18
CA VAL A 109 13.59 -3.76 -12.64
C VAL A 109 14.95 -3.44 -13.26
N SER A 110 15.98 -3.43 -12.42
CA SER A 110 17.39 -3.41 -12.83
C SER A 110 18.18 -4.50 -12.12
N LEU A 111 19.03 -5.21 -12.85
CA LEU A 111 20.00 -6.14 -12.27
C LEU A 111 21.15 -5.32 -11.67
N VAL A 112 21.41 -5.48 -10.38
CA VAL A 112 22.51 -4.82 -9.66
C VAL A 112 23.78 -5.66 -9.78
N SER A 113 23.68 -6.96 -9.51
CA SER A 113 24.83 -7.86 -9.57
C SER A 113 24.41 -9.32 -9.74
N SER A 114 25.36 -10.14 -10.19
CA SER A 114 25.26 -11.61 -10.14
C SER A 114 26.54 -12.17 -9.53
N SER A 115 26.43 -13.21 -8.70
CA SER A 115 27.60 -13.86 -8.08
C SER A 115 28.47 -14.61 -9.09
N TYR A 116 27.95 -14.89 -10.28
CA TYR A 116 28.67 -15.46 -11.41
C TYR A 116 28.53 -14.57 -12.64
N ALA A 117 29.52 -14.63 -13.53
CA ALA A 117 29.47 -13.90 -14.79
C ALA A 117 28.35 -14.47 -15.69
N ILE A 118 27.52 -13.58 -16.21
CA ILE A 118 26.52 -13.91 -17.23
C ILE A 118 27.25 -13.97 -18.57
N SER A 119 27.39 -15.16 -19.13
CA SER A 119 28.12 -15.38 -20.38
C SER A 119 27.33 -14.93 -21.61
N ASN A 120 26.01 -15.05 -21.55
CA ASN A 120 25.09 -14.61 -22.60
C ASN A 120 23.70 -14.30 -22.01
N VAL A 121 22.92 -13.50 -22.71
CA VAL A 121 21.49 -13.29 -22.41
C VAL A 121 20.69 -13.68 -23.64
N LEU A 122 19.91 -14.75 -23.52
CA LEU A 122 18.98 -15.21 -24.54
C LEU A 122 17.61 -14.55 -24.35
N ILE A 123 16.80 -14.55 -25.41
CA ILE A 123 15.42 -14.07 -25.38
C ILE A 123 14.54 -15.20 -25.91
N ASP A 124 13.51 -15.59 -25.16
CA ASP A 124 12.55 -16.60 -25.60
C ASP A 124 11.43 -16.03 -26.49
N GLU A 125 10.54 -16.89 -26.96
CA GLU A 125 9.43 -16.53 -27.83
C GLU A 125 8.44 -15.52 -27.22
N TYR A 126 8.37 -15.41 -25.90
CA TYR A 126 7.52 -14.44 -25.17
C TYR A 126 8.27 -13.15 -24.81
N GLY A 127 9.54 -13.05 -25.20
CA GLY A 127 10.39 -11.90 -24.91
C GLY A 127 11.05 -11.94 -23.53
N ASN A 128 10.99 -13.07 -22.81
CA ASN A 128 11.65 -13.20 -21.51
C ASN A 128 13.17 -13.28 -21.70
N ARG A 129 13.90 -12.56 -20.86
CA ARG A 129 15.37 -12.60 -20.86
C ARG A 129 15.87 -13.74 -20.00
N VAL A 130 16.80 -14.54 -20.52
CA VAL A 130 17.35 -15.72 -19.85
C VAL A 130 18.87 -15.57 -19.78
N ALA A 131 19.40 -15.44 -18.57
CA ALA A 131 20.84 -15.40 -18.31
C ALA A 131 21.43 -16.80 -18.46
N VAL A 132 22.51 -16.92 -19.22
CA VAL A 132 23.31 -18.13 -19.34
C VAL A 132 24.54 -17.98 -18.43
N ILE A 133 24.75 -18.93 -17.54
CA ILE A 133 25.83 -18.94 -16.55
C ILE A 133 26.58 -20.26 -16.67
N GLN A 134 27.86 -20.18 -16.98
CA GLN A 134 28.73 -21.35 -17.02
C GLN A 134 29.32 -21.59 -15.63
N LEU A 135 29.00 -22.74 -15.04
CA LEU A 135 29.48 -23.09 -13.71
C LEU A 135 30.87 -23.76 -13.79
N PRO A 136 31.74 -23.52 -12.80
CA PRO A 136 33.09 -24.08 -12.79
C PRO A 136 33.04 -25.61 -12.75
N GLN A 137 33.88 -26.26 -13.56
CA GLN A 137 34.07 -27.70 -13.48
C GLN A 137 34.97 -28.04 -12.27
N SER A 138 34.65 -29.14 -11.59
CA SER A 138 35.48 -29.70 -10.53
C SER A 138 35.56 -31.23 -10.61
N TYR A 139 36.67 -31.78 -10.14
CA TYR A 139 36.87 -33.22 -9.96
C TYR A 139 36.30 -33.74 -8.63
N THR A 140 35.85 -32.86 -7.75
CA THR A 140 35.12 -33.18 -6.51
C THR A 140 33.72 -32.57 -6.57
N SER A 141 32.77 -33.14 -5.81
CA SER A 141 31.42 -32.59 -5.72
C SER A 141 31.42 -31.20 -5.08
N GLN A 142 30.51 -30.33 -5.50
CA GLN A 142 30.45 -28.94 -5.06
C GLN A 142 29.01 -28.52 -4.71
N ASN A 143 28.89 -27.70 -3.68
CA ASN A 143 27.69 -26.89 -3.44
C ASN A 143 27.95 -25.49 -4.00
N ILE A 144 27.17 -25.09 -5.00
CA ILE A 144 27.25 -23.80 -5.67
C ILE A 144 26.01 -22.99 -5.32
N ARG A 145 26.22 -21.70 -5.03
CA ARG A 145 25.15 -20.73 -4.80
C ARG A 145 25.25 -19.61 -5.84
N VAL A 146 24.32 -19.62 -6.80
CA VAL A 146 24.20 -18.55 -7.80
C VAL A 146 23.17 -17.56 -7.31
N SER A 147 23.56 -16.31 -7.09
CA SER A 147 22.66 -15.26 -6.62
C SER A 147 22.63 -14.11 -7.62
N MET A 148 21.44 -13.61 -7.89
CA MET A 148 21.18 -12.42 -8.72
C MET A 148 20.45 -11.40 -7.87
N ILE A 149 21.03 -10.21 -7.74
CA ILE A 149 20.48 -9.12 -6.93
C ILE A 149 19.88 -8.09 -7.87
N TYR A 150 18.61 -7.78 -7.66
CA TYR A 150 17.84 -6.82 -8.42
C TYR A 150 17.39 -5.67 -7.54
N ARG A 151 17.28 -4.48 -8.13
CA ARG A 151 16.43 -3.40 -7.61
C ARG A 151 15.14 -3.41 -8.42
N ALA A 152 14.02 -3.49 -7.73
CA ALA A 152 12.70 -3.44 -8.32
C ALA A 152 11.89 -2.31 -7.69
N THR A 153 11.14 -1.59 -8.52
CA THR A 153 10.10 -0.68 -8.06
C THR A 153 8.77 -1.24 -8.52
N LEU A 154 7.89 -1.52 -7.57
CA LEU A 154 6.52 -1.95 -7.85
C LEU A 154 5.58 -0.77 -7.65
N PHE A 155 4.60 -0.65 -8.54
CA PHE A 155 3.65 0.46 -8.54
C PHE A 155 2.24 -0.09 -8.34
N GLN A 156 1.51 0.52 -7.42
CA GLN A 156 0.07 0.39 -7.37
C GLN A 156 -0.49 1.26 -8.48
N VAL A 157 -1.04 0.64 -9.50
CA VAL A 157 -1.54 1.32 -10.69
C VAL A 157 -3.02 1.06 -10.81
N ASN A 158 -3.81 2.09 -11.08
CA ASN A 158 -5.19 1.97 -11.53
C ASN A 158 -5.27 2.38 -13.00
N CYS A 159 -5.93 1.57 -13.83
CA CYS A 159 -6.19 1.89 -15.23
C CYS A 159 -7.64 2.35 -15.40
N SER A 160 -7.82 3.66 -15.62
CA SER A 160 -9.10 4.27 -15.95
C SER A 160 -9.43 4.01 -17.43
N ILE A 161 -10.19 2.95 -17.67
CA ILE A 161 -10.60 2.54 -19.03
C ILE A 161 -11.91 3.25 -19.40
N ASP A 162 -11.89 3.99 -20.50
CA ASP A 162 -13.08 4.50 -21.17
C ASP A 162 -13.52 3.45 -22.20
N PRO A 163 -14.65 2.75 -21.98
CA PRO A 163 -15.12 1.70 -22.88
C PRO A 163 -15.40 2.22 -24.30
N SER A 164 -15.75 3.51 -24.45
CA SER A 164 -16.00 4.11 -25.77
C SER A 164 -14.71 4.32 -26.58
N GLY A 165 -13.55 4.37 -25.92
CA GLY A 165 -12.23 4.51 -26.53
C GLY A 165 -11.57 3.19 -26.93
N ILE A 166 -12.21 2.05 -26.72
CA ILE A 166 -11.69 0.73 -27.08
C ILE A 166 -11.68 0.58 -28.61
N GLY A 167 -10.48 0.50 -29.17
CA GLY A 167 -10.26 0.31 -30.60
C GLY A 167 -10.51 -1.13 -31.08
N VAL A 168 -10.10 -1.40 -32.31
CA VAL A 168 -10.13 -2.74 -32.92
C VAL A 168 -8.73 -3.34 -32.88
N TYR A 169 -8.65 -4.66 -32.73
CA TYR A 169 -7.38 -5.38 -32.79
C TYR A 169 -6.77 -5.36 -34.19
N ASP A 170 -5.47 -5.09 -34.29
CA ASP A 170 -4.68 -5.45 -35.46
C ASP A 170 -4.40 -6.96 -35.43
N THR A 171 -5.23 -7.73 -36.13
CA THR A 171 -5.12 -9.19 -36.19
C THR A 171 -3.90 -9.69 -36.96
N SER A 172 -3.18 -8.81 -37.65
CA SER A 172 -1.91 -9.13 -38.34
C SER A 172 -0.68 -8.95 -37.45
N SER A 173 -0.83 -8.31 -36.30
CA SER A 173 0.26 -8.08 -35.36
C SER A 173 0.81 -9.39 -34.78
N ARG A 174 2.10 -9.37 -34.43
CA ARG A 174 2.78 -10.48 -33.76
C ARG A 174 2.12 -10.77 -32.41
N GLU A 175 1.80 -9.72 -31.65
CA GLU A 175 1.19 -9.80 -30.33
C GLU A 175 -0.17 -10.48 -30.40
N TYR A 176 -1.04 -10.06 -31.33
CA TYR A 176 -2.34 -10.69 -31.52
C TYR A 176 -2.17 -12.18 -31.85
N SER A 177 -1.39 -12.49 -32.87
CA SER A 177 -1.18 -13.87 -33.33
C SER A 177 -0.56 -14.78 -32.26
N LEU A 178 0.39 -14.25 -31.47
CA LEU A 178 1.07 -15.01 -30.43
C LEU A 178 0.17 -15.28 -29.23
N TYR A 179 -0.66 -14.30 -28.85
CA TYR A 179 -1.44 -14.36 -27.63
C TYR A 179 -2.92 -14.66 -27.85
N THR A 180 -3.31 -15.18 -29.02
CA THR A 180 -4.60 -15.82 -29.29
C THR A 180 -4.50 -17.31 -29.64
N LYS A 181 -3.29 -17.85 -29.79
CA LYS A 181 -3.06 -19.28 -30.09
C LYS A 181 -3.11 -20.15 -28.81
N PRO A 182 -3.35 -21.47 -28.92
CA PRO A 182 -3.25 -22.37 -27.78
C PRO A 182 -1.80 -22.55 -27.30
N GLU A 183 -1.64 -22.82 -26.00
CA GLU A 183 -0.39 -23.20 -25.35
C GLU A 183 -0.64 -24.43 -24.47
N GLN A 184 0.41 -25.01 -23.91
CA GLN A 184 0.26 -26.02 -22.87
C GLN A 184 -0.58 -25.45 -21.72
N TYR A 185 -1.60 -26.20 -21.29
CA TYR A 185 -2.60 -25.80 -20.29
C TYR A 185 -3.56 -24.67 -20.70
N ILE A 186 -3.41 -24.08 -21.89
CA ILE A 186 -4.29 -23.05 -22.43
C ILE A 186 -5.01 -23.63 -23.65
N GLU A 187 -6.01 -24.48 -23.40
CA GLU A 187 -6.78 -25.19 -24.44
C GLU A 187 -7.85 -24.30 -25.10
N CYS A 188 -7.49 -23.10 -25.56
CA CYS A 188 -8.42 -22.10 -26.11
C CYS A 188 -9.10 -22.53 -27.43
N ASN A 189 -8.60 -23.60 -28.06
CA ASN A 189 -9.20 -24.21 -29.26
C ASN A 189 -10.12 -25.39 -28.95
N ASP A 190 -10.28 -25.78 -27.68
CA ASP A 190 -11.24 -26.80 -27.27
C ASP A 190 -12.69 -26.28 -27.36
N LEU A 191 -13.61 -27.13 -27.82
CA LEU A 191 -15.01 -26.75 -28.02
C LEU A 191 -15.69 -26.31 -26.72
N ASN A 192 -15.41 -26.96 -25.59
CA ASN A 192 -16.04 -26.62 -24.31
C ASN A 192 -15.57 -25.25 -23.81
N ILE A 193 -14.29 -24.92 -24.01
CA ILE A 193 -13.74 -23.60 -23.68
C ILE A 193 -14.36 -22.53 -24.59
N ILE A 194 -14.46 -22.79 -25.90
CA ILE A 194 -15.06 -21.87 -26.86
C ILE A 194 -16.54 -21.63 -26.53
N GLU A 195 -17.31 -22.68 -26.28
CA GLU A 195 -18.73 -22.58 -25.94
C GLU A 195 -18.93 -21.83 -24.63
N LYS A 196 -18.15 -22.13 -23.59
CA LYS A 196 -18.21 -21.42 -22.32
C LYS A 196 -17.85 -19.94 -22.46
N ALA A 197 -16.79 -19.62 -23.19
CA ALA A 197 -16.39 -18.24 -23.41
C ALA A 197 -17.47 -17.43 -24.15
N ARG A 198 -18.08 -18.03 -25.19
CA ARG A 198 -19.21 -17.41 -25.92
C ARG A 198 -20.46 -17.26 -25.06
N GLU A 199 -20.77 -18.22 -24.20
CA GLU A 199 -21.87 -18.15 -23.24
C GLU A 199 -21.69 -16.96 -22.29
N ILE A 200 -20.49 -16.79 -21.72
CA ILE A 200 -20.19 -15.71 -20.76
C ILE A 200 -20.21 -14.33 -21.45
N VAL A 201 -19.60 -14.23 -22.64
CA VAL A 201 -19.50 -12.96 -23.38
C VAL A 201 -20.86 -12.54 -23.95
N GLY A 202 -21.65 -13.51 -24.45
CA GLY A 202 -22.94 -13.27 -25.08
C GLY A 202 -22.79 -12.46 -26.37
N SER A 203 -23.61 -11.41 -26.52
CA SER A 203 -23.57 -10.51 -27.69
C SER A 203 -22.60 -9.32 -27.53
N GLU A 204 -21.73 -9.34 -26.51
CA GLU A 204 -20.80 -8.25 -26.25
C GLU A 204 -19.73 -8.16 -27.35
N SER A 205 -19.58 -6.98 -27.93
CA SER A 205 -18.57 -6.71 -28.95
C SER A 205 -17.42 -5.85 -28.44
N ASN A 206 -17.58 -5.18 -27.29
CA ASN A 206 -16.52 -4.39 -26.69
C ASN A 206 -15.52 -5.30 -25.98
N ALA A 207 -14.25 -5.26 -26.41
CA ALA A 207 -13.21 -6.13 -25.87
C ALA A 207 -13.00 -5.95 -24.35
N TYR A 208 -13.16 -4.73 -23.83
CA TYR A 208 -13.06 -4.48 -22.39
C TYR A 208 -14.19 -5.17 -21.63
N TYR A 209 -15.45 -4.97 -22.02
CA TYR A 209 -16.58 -5.60 -21.34
C TYR A 209 -16.57 -7.12 -21.48
N ALA A 210 -16.16 -7.64 -22.64
CA ALA A 210 -15.97 -9.07 -22.84
C ALA A 210 -14.89 -9.63 -21.91
N ALA A 211 -13.71 -8.99 -21.84
CA ALA A 211 -12.64 -9.39 -20.92
C ALA A 211 -13.07 -9.31 -19.45
N TYR A 212 -13.78 -8.24 -19.05
CA TYR A 212 -14.27 -8.07 -17.70
C TYR A 212 -15.32 -9.11 -17.31
N LYS A 213 -16.24 -9.48 -18.22
CA LYS A 213 -17.21 -10.58 -18.03
C LYS A 213 -16.49 -11.91 -17.81
N LEU A 214 -15.49 -12.22 -18.63
CA LEU A 214 -14.69 -13.44 -18.52
C LEU A 214 -13.91 -13.48 -17.19
N PHE A 215 -13.20 -12.40 -16.85
CA PHE A 215 -12.50 -12.24 -15.58
C PHE A 215 -13.44 -12.46 -14.39
N THR A 216 -14.55 -11.73 -14.37
CA THR A 216 -15.53 -11.77 -13.28
C THR A 216 -16.12 -13.17 -13.14
N TRP A 217 -16.36 -13.86 -14.26
CA TRP A 217 -16.85 -15.22 -14.21
C TRP A 217 -15.83 -16.16 -13.57
N VAL A 218 -14.56 -16.10 -13.97
CA VAL A 218 -13.50 -16.94 -13.37
C VAL A 218 -13.37 -16.64 -11.87
N TYR A 219 -13.23 -15.37 -11.49
CA TYR A 219 -13.10 -14.95 -10.10
C TYR A 219 -14.25 -15.41 -9.21
N LYS A 220 -15.49 -15.40 -9.73
CA LYS A 220 -16.69 -15.76 -8.94
C LYS A 220 -17.01 -17.26 -8.95
N ASN A 221 -16.64 -18.01 -9.99
CA ASN A 221 -17.09 -19.38 -10.19
C ASN A 221 -16.01 -20.44 -9.98
N ILE A 222 -14.74 -20.06 -9.98
CA ILE A 222 -13.64 -20.98 -9.74
C ILE A 222 -13.18 -20.83 -8.29
N LYS A 223 -13.20 -21.93 -7.54
CA LYS A 223 -12.76 -21.94 -6.15
C LYS A 223 -11.25 -22.14 -6.07
N TYR A 224 -10.60 -21.44 -5.14
CA TYR A 224 -9.19 -21.66 -4.88
C TYR A 224 -8.98 -23.00 -4.15
N GLU A 225 -8.31 -23.94 -4.82
CA GLU A 225 -7.91 -25.23 -4.27
C GLU A 225 -6.51 -25.59 -4.77
N TYR A 226 -5.59 -25.89 -3.86
CA TYR A 226 -4.23 -26.28 -4.23
C TYR A 226 -4.10 -27.80 -4.32
N GLU A 227 -3.66 -28.28 -5.47
CA GLU A 227 -3.21 -29.67 -5.65
C GLU A 227 -1.81 -29.70 -6.25
N SER A 228 -1.06 -30.78 -5.96
CA SER A 228 0.33 -30.92 -6.41
C SER A 228 0.49 -31.14 -7.92
N GLU A 229 -0.60 -31.51 -8.61
CA GLU A 229 -0.60 -31.78 -10.04
C GLU A 229 -1.12 -30.57 -10.81
N VAL A 230 -0.30 -30.02 -11.70
CA VAL A 230 -0.69 -28.90 -12.58
C VAL A 230 -1.67 -29.40 -13.63
N ARG A 231 -2.75 -28.64 -13.85
CA ARG A 231 -3.82 -28.99 -14.79
C ARG A 231 -4.14 -27.81 -15.70
N GLY A 232 -4.67 -28.12 -16.87
CA GLY A 232 -5.04 -27.15 -17.88
C GLY A 232 -6.40 -26.49 -17.66
N ALA A 233 -6.64 -25.41 -18.39
CA ALA A 233 -7.87 -24.64 -18.40
C ALA A 233 -9.11 -25.51 -18.55
N LEU A 234 -9.08 -26.51 -19.45
CA LEU A 234 -10.22 -27.41 -19.67
C LEU A 234 -10.61 -28.18 -18.39
N THR A 235 -9.62 -28.70 -17.68
CA THR A 235 -9.84 -29.44 -16.43
C THR A 235 -10.35 -28.52 -15.33
N THR A 236 -9.76 -27.32 -15.21
CA THR A 236 -10.20 -26.30 -14.25
C THR A 236 -11.66 -25.89 -14.49
N LEU A 237 -12.06 -25.73 -15.76
CA LEU A 237 -13.44 -25.41 -16.13
C LEU A 237 -14.43 -26.48 -15.63
N PHE A 238 -14.13 -27.77 -15.84
CA PHE A 238 -15.03 -28.85 -15.41
C PHE A 238 -15.06 -29.05 -13.90
N ARG A 239 -13.94 -28.84 -13.21
CA ARG A 239 -13.86 -28.98 -11.75
C ARG A 239 -14.53 -27.82 -11.02
N GLY A 240 -14.43 -26.61 -11.56
CA GLY A 240 -14.83 -25.39 -10.85
C GLY A 240 -13.88 -25.04 -9.70
N SER A 241 -12.66 -25.56 -9.70
CA SER A 241 -11.62 -25.24 -8.72
C SER A 241 -10.21 -25.39 -9.29
N GLY A 242 -9.25 -24.68 -8.69
CA GLY A 242 -7.83 -24.79 -9.00
C GLY A 242 -6.94 -23.80 -8.23
N ALA A 243 -5.62 -23.89 -8.41
CA ALA A 243 -4.67 -22.95 -7.85
C ALA A 243 -4.53 -21.68 -8.71
N CYS A 244 -3.63 -20.76 -8.33
CA CYS A 244 -3.45 -19.48 -9.03
C CYS A 244 -3.05 -19.62 -10.52
N ASP A 245 -2.25 -20.63 -10.84
CA ASP A 245 -1.86 -20.97 -12.21
C ASP A 245 -3.05 -21.50 -13.02
N GLU A 246 -3.86 -22.39 -12.45
CA GLU A 246 -5.10 -22.90 -13.06
C GLU A 246 -6.13 -21.80 -13.33
N HIS A 247 -6.29 -20.84 -12.41
CA HIS A 247 -7.14 -19.67 -12.62
C HIS A 247 -6.63 -18.82 -13.79
N ALA A 248 -5.31 -18.57 -13.83
CA ALA A 248 -4.68 -17.81 -14.89
C ALA A 248 -4.75 -18.53 -16.25
N TYR A 249 -4.58 -19.85 -16.29
CA TYR A 249 -4.74 -20.67 -17.50
C TYR A 249 -6.17 -20.57 -18.04
N LEU A 250 -7.17 -20.76 -17.18
CA LEU A 250 -8.57 -20.71 -17.59
C LEU A 250 -8.98 -19.33 -18.10
N LEU A 251 -8.64 -18.26 -17.37
CA LEU A 251 -8.92 -16.90 -17.85
C LEU A 251 -8.23 -16.63 -19.19
N THR A 252 -6.97 -17.02 -19.33
CA THR A 252 -6.23 -16.85 -20.58
C THR A 252 -6.90 -17.64 -21.71
N ALA A 253 -7.30 -18.89 -21.48
CA ALA A 253 -7.93 -19.73 -22.49
C ALA A 253 -9.29 -19.17 -22.95
N LEU A 254 -10.11 -18.72 -22.00
CA LEU A 254 -11.41 -18.11 -22.29
C LEU A 254 -11.26 -16.81 -23.11
N CYS A 255 -10.33 -15.92 -22.74
CA CYS A 255 -10.05 -14.70 -23.50
C CYS A 255 -9.63 -15.03 -24.94
N ARG A 256 -8.67 -15.95 -25.09
CA ARG A 256 -8.15 -16.35 -26.40
C ARG A 256 -9.22 -17.00 -27.28
N ALA A 257 -10.13 -17.78 -26.70
CA ALA A 257 -11.20 -18.46 -27.43
C ALA A 257 -12.21 -17.51 -28.11
N VAL A 258 -12.33 -16.26 -27.61
CA VAL A 258 -13.14 -15.20 -28.24
C VAL A 258 -12.31 -14.15 -28.96
N GLY A 259 -11.01 -14.42 -29.20
CA GLY A 259 -10.13 -13.56 -29.97
C GLY A 259 -9.57 -12.35 -29.20
N ILE A 260 -9.59 -12.37 -27.87
CA ILE A 260 -8.96 -11.37 -27.00
C ILE A 260 -7.54 -11.86 -26.67
N PRO A 261 -6.47 -11.14 -27.06
CA PRO A 261 -5.12 -11.55 -26.74
C PRO A 261 -4.86 -11.44 -25.24
N ALA A 262 -4.42 -12.55 -24.64
CA ALA A 262 -4.12 -12.63 -23.21
C ALA A 262 -2.85 -13.45 -23.00
N ARG A 263 -2.03 -13.08 -22.01
CA ARG A 263 -0.80 -13.81 -21.68
C ARG A 263 -0.76 -14.19 -20.21
N TYR A 264 -0.36 -15.42 -19.97
CA TYR A 264 -0.01 -15.92 -18.66
C TYR A 264 1.25 -15.21 -18.15
N VAL A 265 1.24 -14.80 -16.89
CA VAL A 265 2.39 -14.25 -16.17
C VAL A 265 2.64 -15.08 -14.94
N SER A 266 3.90 -15.45 -14.69
CA SER A 266 4.28 -16.07 -13.43
C SER A 266 5.43 -15.35 -12.75
N GLY A 267 5.41 -15.44 -11.43
CA GLY A 267 6.26 -14.65 -10.55
C GLY A 267 6.07 -15.06 -9.11
N TYR A 268 6.09 -14.07 -8.22
CA TYR A 268 5.82 -14.22 -6.80
C TYR A 268 4.76 -13.22 -6.38
N GLY A 269 3.87 -13.66 -5.49
CA GLY A 269 2.93 -12.83 -4.77
C GLY A 269 3.22 -12.96 -3.27
N PHE A 270 3.18 -11.86 -2.54
CA PHE A 270 3.31 -11.83 -1.09
C PHE A 270 2.25 -10.92 -0.48
N TYR A 271 2.22 -10.84 0.86
CA TYR A 271 1.22 -10.04 1.57
C TYR A 271 1.84 -8.78 2.19
N LEU A 272 0.99 -7.78 2.43
CA LEU A 272 1.36 -6.54 3.12
C LEU A 272 2.08 -6.81 4.44
N ASP A 273 1.59 -7.74 5.26
CA ASP A 273 2.23 -8.09 6.54
C ASP A 273 3.66 -8.59 6.39
N GLU A 274 3.96 -9.33 5.32
CA GLU A 274 5.34 -9.75 5.01
C GLU A 274 6.19 -8.54 4.61
N ALA A 275 5.66 -7.66 3.76
CA ALA A 275 6.35 -6.46 3.32
C ALA A 275 6.66 -5.50 4.49
N LEU A 276 5.73 -5.35 5.43
CA LEU A 276 5.89 -4.50 6.62
C LEU A 276 6.97 -5.01 7.59
N THR A 277 7.37 -6.29 7.51
CA THR A 277 8.53 -6.78 8.28
C THR A 277 9.86 -6.21 7.78
N GLY A 278 9.86 -5.56 6.61
CA GLY A 278 11.03 -4.99 5.96
C GLY A 278 11.91 -6.02 5.23
N SER A 279 12.01 -7.26 5.70
CA SER A 279 12.82 -8.30 5.05
C SER A 279 12.22 -9.68 5.24
N PHE A 280 11.97 -10.41 4.15
CA PHE A 280 11.28 -11.69 4.20
C PHE A 280 11.61 -12.59 3.00
N THR A 281 11.34 -13.88 3.18
CA THR A 281 11.20 -14.84 2.08
C THR A 281 9.70 -15.04 1.87
N PRO A 282 9.16 -14.85 0.65
CA PRO A 282 7.74 -15.04 0.41
C PRO A 282 7.28 -16.42 0.84
N LYS A 283 6.17 -16.49 1.59
CA LYS A 283 5.59 -17.76 2.03
C LYS A 283 5.09 -18.62 0.87
N LYS A 284 4.72 -18.01 -0.25
CA LYS A 284 4.30 -18.71 -1.47
C LYS A 284 5.49 -18.94 -2.39
N GLU A 285 5.66 -20.17 -2.85
CA GLU A 285 6.73 -20.57 -3.78
C GLU A 285 6.55 -19.98 -5.20
N GLY A 286 5.37 -19.43 -5.47
CA GLY A 286 5.07 -18.67 -6.68
C GLY A 286 3.66 -18.10 -6.67
N HIS A 287 3.38 -17.28 -7.68
CA HIS A 287 2.05 -16.80 -8.00
C HIS A 287 1.93 -16.59 -9.51
N ALA A 288 0.71 -16.65 -10.01
CA ALA A 288 0.42 -16.52 -11.43
C ALA A 288 -0.86 -15.72 -11.66
N TRP A 289 -0.86 -14.94 -12.74
CA TRP A 289 -1.95 -14.06 -13.14
C TRP A 289 -1.93 -13.86 -14.65
N VAL A 290 -2.78 -12.96 -15.14
CA VAL A 290 -2.97 -12.71 -16.57
C VAL A 290 -2.71 -11.25 -16.89
N GLU A 291 -2.13 -10.98 -18.05
CA GLU A 291 -2.20 -9.67 -18.68
C GLU A 291 -3.08 -9.78 -19.94
N ILE A 292 -4.07 -8.91 -20.08
CA ILE A 292 -5.03 -8.88 -21.19
C ILE A 292 -4.73 -7.66 -22.06
N LEU A 293 -4.54 -7.85 -23.36
CA LEU A 293 -4.27 -6.75 -24.28
C LEU A 293 -5.58 -6.06 -24.67
N LEU A 294 -5.71 -4.77 -24.36
CA LEU A 294 -6.80 -3.94 -24.84
C LEU A 294 -6.29 -2.93 -25.89
N PRO A 295 -6.98 -2.79 -27.04
CA PRO A 295 -6.61 -1.79 -28.06
C PRO A 295 -6.59 -0.39 -27.46
N ASN A 296 -5.61 0.43 -27.85
CA ASN A 296 -5.34 1.79 -27.35
C ASN A 296 -4.86 1.90 -25.88
N TYR A 297 -5.00 0.85 -25.05
CA TYR A 297 -4.56 0.86 -23.65
C TYR A 297 -3.31 0.02 -23.40
N GLY A 298 -3.11 -1.08 -24.15
CA GLY A 298 -1.99 -2.00 -23.93
C GLY A 298 -2.35 -3.15 -22.98
N TRP A 299 -1.34 -3.66 -22.28
CA TRP A 299 -1.50 -4.83 -21.39
C TRP A 299 -2.10 -4.42 -20.06
N ILE A 300 -3.27 -4.98 -19.75
CA ILE A 300 -4.05 -4.74 -18.54
C ILE A 300 -3.80 -5.87 -17.55
N PHE A 301 -3.46 -5.52 -16.32
CA PHE A 301 -3.28 -6.47 -15.24
C PHE A 301 -4.62 -7.13 -14.86
N ALA A 302 -4.64 -8.45 -14.71
CA ALA A 302 -5.79 -9.22 -14.27
C ALA A 302 -5.36 -10.42 -13.42
N ASP A 303 -5.64 -10.39 -12.12
CA ASP A 303 -5.47 -11.53 -11.22
C ASP A 303 -6.83 -12.08 -10.76
N PRO A 304 -7.34 -13.14 -11.40
CA PRO A 304 -8.61 -13.76 -11.01
C PRO A 304 -8.54 -14.51 -9.68
N THR A 305 -7.36 -14.68 -9.07
CA THR A 305 -7.21 -15.28 -7.75
C THR A 305 -7.45 -14.26 -6.65
N TRP A 306 -6.95 -13.04 -6.82
CA TRP A 306 -7.05 -11.96 -5.84
C TRP A 306 -8.14 -10.94 -6.18
N GLY A 307 -8.81 -11.08 -7.32
CA GLY A 307 -9.92 -10.21 -7.71
C GLY A 307 -9.49 -8.86 -8.28
N LEU A 308 -8.24 -8.73 -8.73
CA LEU A 308 -7.70 -7.50 -9.29
C LEU A 308 -7.91 -7.46 -10.80
N PHE A 309 -8.56 -6.42 -11.31
CA PHE A 309 -8.74 -6.22 -12.76
C PHE A 309 -8.55 -4.75 -13.12
N ALA A 310 -7.68 -4.50 -14.10
CA ALA A 310 -7.28 -3.15 -14.47
C ALA A 310 -6.64 -2.35 -13.34
N GLU A 311 -6.14 -3.05 -12.31
CA GLU A 311 -5.40 -2.49 -11.20
C GLU A 311 -4.30 -3.46 -10.74
N SER A 312 -3.18 -2.92 -10.26
CA SER A 312 -2.08 -3.68 -9.67
C SER A 312 -1.78 -3.18 -8.25
N ASP A 313 -1.06 -3.99 -7.49
CA ASP A 313 -0.64 -3.70 -6.12
C ASP A 313 0.90 -3.59 -5.99
N LEU A 314 1.38 -3.53 -4.75
CA LEU A 314 2.80 -3.48 -4.41
C LEU A 314 3.38 -4.87 -4.10
N PHE A 315 2.68 -5.96 -4.40
CA PHE A 315 3.00 -7.30 -3.90
C PHE A 315 3.15 -8.36 -4.99
N HIS A 316 3.02 -7.97 -6.25
CA HIS A 316 3.29 -8.81 -7.42
C HIS A 316 4.65 -8.55 -8.03
N VAL A 317 5.52 -9.57 -7.99
CA VAL A 317 6.82 -9.56 -8.67
C VAL A 317 6.78 -10.49 -9.87
N ALA A 318 6.69 -9.91 -11.08
CA ALA A 318 6.65 -10.65 -12.33
C ALA A 318 8.03 -11.15 -12.77
N PHE A 319 8.15 -12.43 -13.08
CA PHE A 319 9.38 -13.01 -13.64
C PHE A 319 9.27 -13.23 -15.15
N ARG A 320 8.20 -13.88 -15.59
CA ARG A 320 8.11 -14.46 -16.92
C ARG A 320 6.70 -14.41 -17.48
N ARG A 321 6.61 -14.38 -18.81
CA ARG A 321 5.39 -14.47 -19.60
C ARG A 321 5.34 -15.80 -20.34
N GLY A 322 4.14 -16.35 -20.53
CA GLY A 322 3.93 -17.62 -21.23
C GLY A 322 4.14 -18.86 -20.34
N VAL A 323 3.53 -19.97 -20.73
CA VAL A 323 3.45 -21.18 -19.90
C VAL A 323 4.69 -22.05 -20.02
N GLU A 324 5.14 -22.32 -21.25
CA GLU A 324 6.36 -23.09 -21.50
C GLU A 324 7.28 -22.33 -22.43
N SER A 325 8.48 -22.03 -21.91
CA SER A 325 9.56 -21.40 -22.66
C SER A 325 10.42 -22.46 -23.33
N SER A 326 10.75 -22.27 -24.61
CA SER A 326 11.74 -23.11 -25.31
C SER A 326 13.13 -23.14 -24.63
N LEU A 327 13.43 -22.17 -23.76
CA LEU A 327 14.71 -22.05 -23.05
C LEU A 327 14.70 -22.56 -21.60
N LEU A 328 13.53 -22.60 -20.96
CA LEU A 328 13.39 -22.86 -19.52
C LEU A 328 12.31 -23.89 -19.15
N GLY A 329 11.50 -24.34 -20.12
CA GLY A 329 10.26 -25.07 -19.84
C GLY A 329 9.30 -24.24 -18.98
N SER A 330 8.66 -24.89 -18.01
CA SER A 330 7.75 -24.24 -17.04
C SER A 330 8.46 -23.62 -15.82
N GLY A 331 9.77 -23.84 -15.66
CA GLY A 331 10.55 -23.35 -14.50
C GLY A 331 11.11 -21.93 -14.63
N ARG A 332 11.65 -21.39 -13.53
CA ARG A 332 12.39 -20.11 -13.55
C ARG A 332 13.88 -20.30 -13.77
N CYS A 333 14.39 -21.52 -13.57
CA CYS A 333 15.72 -21.92 -13.99
C CYS A 333 15.69 -23.28 -14.71
N TYR A 334 16.69 -23.51 -15.55
CA TYR A 334 16.92 -24.79 -16.22
C TYR A 334 18.42 -25.04 -16.29
N TYR A 335 18.85 -26.30 -16.34
CA TYR A 335 20.26 -26.63 -16.43
C TYR A 335 20.54 -27.72 -17.46
N TYR A 336 21.61 -27.54 -18.22
CA TYR A 336 22.19 -28.58 -19.07
C TYR A 336 23.40 -29.14 -18.34
N TYR A 337 23.54 -30.46 -18.33
CA TYR A 337 24.65 -31.11 -17.65
C TYR A 337 25.28 -32.23 -18.47
N TYR A 338 26.59 -32.40 -18.27
CA TYR A 338 27.33 -33.59 -18.69
C TYR A 338 27.81 -34.32 -17.43
N GLY A 339 27.65 -35.64 -17.39
CA GLY A 339 27.97 -36.47 -16.23
C GLY A 339 26.72 -36.79 -15.41
N SER A 340 26.80 -36.57 -14.09
CA SER A 340 25.70 -36.91 -13.17
C SER A 340 24.74 -35.74 -12.98
N LYS A 341 23.45 -36.06 -12.78
CA LYS A 341 22.38 -35.06 -12.62
C LYS A 341 22.61 -34.20 -11.36
N PRO A 342 22.67 -32.86 -11.49
CA PRO A 342 22.69 -31.95 -10.35
C PRO A 342 21.38 -31.98 -9.53
N GLN A 343 21.46 -31.65 -8.25
CA GLN A 343 20.27 -31.28 -7.47
C GLN A 343 20.18 -29.76 -7.41
N VAL A 344 18.97 -29.22 -7.53
CA VAL A 344 18.73 -27.77 -7.62
C VAL A 344 17.56 -27.39 -6.72
N SER A 345 17.70 -26.28 -6.00
CA SER A 345 16.61 -25.59 -5.32
C SER A 345 16.71 -24.08 -5.53
N GLU A 346 15.59 -23.39 -5.34
CA GLU A 346 15.45 -21.96 -5.56
C GLU A 346 15.00 -21.26 -4.28
N GLU A 347 15.51 -20.06 -4.03
CA GLU A 347 15.13 -19.22 -2.90
C GLU A 347 15.00 -17.76 -3.37
N LEU A 348 13.93 -17.08 -2.97
CA LEU A 348 13.76 -15.65 -3.18
C LEU A 348 13.77 -14.94 -1.84
N TYR A 349 14.65 -13.96 -1.69
CA TYR A 349 14.69 -13.10 -0.51
C TYR A 349 14.44 -11.65 -0.93
N ILE A 350 13.53 -10.99 -0.22
CA ILE A 350 13.08 -9.63 -0.51
C ILE A 350 13.40 -8.73 0.68
N LEU A 351 14.02 -7.59 0.38
CA LEU A 351 14.23 -6.48 1.29
C LEU A 351 13.44 -5.27 0.77
N VAL A 352 12.51 -4.76 1.57
CA VAL A 352 11.78 -3.52 1.29
C VAL A 352 12.65 -2.35 1.71
N THR A 353 12.73 -1.33 0.87
CA THR A 353 13.38 -0.06 1.20
C THR A 353 12.32 0.88 1.77
N PRO A 354 12.41 1.28 3.05
CA PRO A 354 11.52 2.30 3.59
C PRO A 354 11.61 3.57 2.76
N LEU A 355 10.47 4.05 2.31
CA LEU A 355 10.34 5.21 1.47
C LEU A 355 9.19 6.03 2.02
N ASP A 356 9.42 7.33 2.19
CA ASP A 356 8.48 8.33 2.66
C ASP A 356 8.56 9.44 1.61
N SER A 357 7.52 9.53 0.78
CA SER A 357 7.58 10.26 -0.49
C SER A 357 7.17 11.72 -0.36
N ASP A 358 6.30 12.05 0.59
CA ASP A 358 5.88 13.42 0.90
C ASP A 358 6.52 13.98 2.17
N GLY A 359 7.16 13.14 2.99
CA GLY A 359 7.97 13.54 4.12
C GLY A 359 7.19 13.78 5.40
N ASP A 360 5.99 13.20 5.55
CA ASP A 360 5.15 13.36 6.74
C ASP A 360 5.56 12.45 7.92
N GLY A 361 6.39 11.43 7.65
CA GLY A 361 6.88 10.46 8.62
C GLY A 361 6.24 9.07 8.51
N LEU A 362 5.26 8.86 7.62
CA LEU A 362 4.77 7.54 7.21
C LEU A 362 5.54 7.05 5.99
N THR A 363 5.81 5.74 5.95
CA THR A 363 6.30 5.15 4.72
C THR A 363 5.17 4.94 3.71
N ASN A 364 5.46 5.00 2.42
CA ASN A 364 4.56 4.63 1.32
C ASN A 364 3.79 3.31 1.56
N LEU A 365 4.44 2.34 2.21
CA LEU A 365 3.81 1.06 2.54
C LEU A 365 2.85 1.15 3.74
N GLU A 366 3.13 2.01 4.71
CA GLU A 366 2.19 2.35 5.78
C GLU A 366 1.01 3.13 5.23
N GLU A 367 1.24 4.06 4.32
CA GLU A 367 0.15 4.80 3.66
C GLU A 367 -0.75 3.87 2.85
N TYR A 368 -0.16 2.89 2.13
CA TYR A 368 -0.93 1.81 1.50
C TYR A 368 -1.80 1.05 2.52
N LYS A 369 -1.29 0.80 3.72
CA LYS A 369 -2.02 0.10 4.79
C LYS A 369 -3.20 0.91 5.31
N PHE A 370 -3.02 2.23 5.46
CA PHE A 370 -4.04 3.12 6.02
C PHE A 370 -4.97 3.72 4.96
N GLY A 371 -4.65 3.54 3.66
CA GLY A 371 -5.44 4.06 2.55
C GLY A 371 -5.17 5.53 2.26
N THR A 372 -4.12 6.11 2.85
CA THR A 372 -3.72 7.50 2.65
C THR A 372 -2.88 7.66 1.38
N ASN A 373 -2.66 8.90 0.96
CA ASN A 373 -2.01 9.22 -0.30
C ASN A 373 -0.51 9.47 -0.13
N ALA A 374 0.30 8.54 -0.63
CA ALA A 374 1.77 8.56 -0.62
C ALA A 374 2.49 9.70 -1.35
N PHE A 375 1.77 10.75 -1.70
CA PHE A 375 2.29 11.96 -2.30
C PHE A 375 1.66 13.22 -1.69
N SER A 376 0.95 13.09 -0.56
CA SER A 376 0.21 14.17 0.11
C SER A 376 0.37 14.02 1.62
N VAL A 377 1.13 14.97 2.22
CA VAL A 377 1.35 15.04 3.68
C VAL A 377 0.05 15.01 4.49
N ASP A 378 -1.03 15.51 3.90
CA ASP A 378 -2.36 15.66 4.49
C ASP A 378 -3.35 15.18 3.40
N THR A 379 -3.95 14.01 3.62
CA THR A 379 -4.74 13.32 2.59
C THR A 379 -6.13 13.91 2.42
N ASP A 380 -6.80 14.31 3.49
CA ASP A 380 -8.15 14.90 3.45
C ASP A 380 -8.16 16.43 3.48
N ALA A 381 -6.98 17.04 3.57
CA ALA A 381 -6.71 18.46 3.50
C ALA A 381 -7.32 19.26 4.66
N ASP A 382 -7.32 18.68 5.86
CA ASP A 382 -7.89 19.31 7.04
C ASP A 382 -6.92 20.22 7.83
N GLY A 383 -5.61 20.11 7.54
CA GLY A 383 -4.55 20.83 8.24
C GLY A 383 -3.74 19.98 9.23
N LEU A 384 -4.09 18.71 9.43
CA LEU A 384 -3.27 17.69 10.09
C LEU A 384 -2.56 16.83 9.06
N SER A 385 -1.37 16.33 9.38
CA SER A 385 -0.73 15.34 8.52
C SER A 385 -1.24 13.94 8.83
N ASP A 386 -1.21 13.04 7.85
CA ASP A 386 -1.66 11.65 8.01
C ASP A 386 -0.93 10.97 9.17
N TYR A 387 0.38 11.23 9.30
CA TYR A 387 1.19 10.81 10.45
C TYR A 387 0.61 11.30 11.79
N SER A 388 0.26 12.59 11.88
CA SER A 388 -0.22 13.21 13.12
C SER A 388 -1.56 12.62 13.54
N GLU A 389 -2.47 12.45 12.60
CA GLU A 389 -3.77 11.84 12.86
C GLU A 389 -3.61 10.39 13.33
N LEU A 390 -2.81 9.58 12.64
CA LEU A 390 -2.65 8.17 13.01
C LEU A 390 -1.85 7.94 14.30
N LYS A 391 -0.81 8.74 14.56
CA LYS A 391 0.17 8.49 15.62
C LYS A 391 0.03 9.40 16.85
N VAL A 392 -0.62 10.56 16.71
CA VAL A 392 -0.71 11.56 17.78
C VAL A 392 -2.15 11.75 18.25
N TYR A 393 -3.08 12.05 17.34
CA TYR A 393 -4.45 12.43 17.71
C TYR A 393 -5.46 11.30 17.63
N HIS A 394 -5.12 10.23 16.89
CA HIS A 394 -5.96 9.06 16.66
C HIS A 394 -7.30 9.38 15.96
N THR A 395 -7.31 10.45 15.16
CA THR A 395 -8.38 10.80 14.22
C THR A 395 -8.25 10.01 12.92
N ASN A 396 -9.17 10.23 11.97
CA ASN A 396 -9.21 9.50 10.71
C ASN A 396 -8.67 10.33 9.53
N PRO A 397 -7.48 9.99 8.97
CA PRO A 397 -6.80 10.78 7.93
C PRO A 397 -7.45 10.78 6.54
N LEU A 398 -8.67 10.25 6.46
CA LEU A 398 -9.48 10.21 5.25
C LEU A 398 -10.77 11.04 5.42
N LYS A 399 -10.90 11.76 6.52
CA LYS A 399 -12.04 12.56 6.90
C LYS A 399 -11.58 13.81 7.65
N ALA A 400 -11.71 14.95 6.99
CA ALA A 400 -11.40 16.24 7.59
C ALA A 400 -12.20 16.60 8.86
N ASP A 401 -13.23 15.83 9.19
CA ASP A 401 -14.11 15.95 10.36
C ASP A 401 -14.44 14.51 10.78
N THR A 402 -13.75 14.02 11.80
CA THR A 402 -13.71 12.60 12.16
C THR A 402 -15.03 12.14 12.77
N ASP A 403 -15.60 12.93 13.68
CA ASP A 403 -16.84 12.62 14.39
C ASP A 403 -18.10 13.15 13.69
N GLY A 404 -17.94 14.05 12.73
CA GLY A 404 -18.99 14.55 11.84
C GLY A 404 -19.86 15.64 12.44
N ASP A 405 -19.37 16.38 13.43
CA ASP A 405 -20.11 17.42 14.15
C ASP A 405 -20.11 18.78 13.43
N GLY A 406 -19.27 18.88 12.39
CA GLY A 406 -19.12 20.03 11.53
C GLY A 406 -17.86 20.86 11.79
N LEU A 407 -17.04 20.58 12.80
CA LEU A 407 -15.69 21.14 12.96
C LEU A 407 -14.65 20.23 12.32
N MET A 408 -13.57 20.81 11.82
CA MET A 408 -12.46 20.00 11.32
C MET A 408 -11.57 19.57 12.48
N ASP A 409 -10.97 18.39 12.43
CA ASP A 409 -10.15 17.85 13.53
C ASP A 409 -9.04 18.83 13.92
N SER A 410 -8.42 19.46 12.92
CA SER A 410 -7.41 20.51 13.14
C SER A 410 -7.94 21.75 13.87
N GLU A 411 -9.19 22.16 13.62
CA GLU A 411 -9.85 23.29 14.28
C GLU A 411 -10.10 22.98 15.75
N GLU A 412 -10.59 21.80 16.04
CA GLU A 412 -10.85 21.31 17.40
C GLU A 412 -9.57 21.26 18.22
N ILE A 413 -8.53 20.62 17.70
CA ILE A 413 -7.25 20.46 18.41
C ILE A 413 -6.58 21.81 18.63
N PHE A 414 -6.50 22.67 17.61
CA PHE A 414 -5.68 23.88 17.68
C PHE A 414 -6.43 25.13 18.15
N THR A 415 -7.72 25.25 17.84
CA THR A 415 -8.53 26.45 18.10
C THR A 415 -9.44 26.27 19.31
N PHE A 416 -10.32 25.25 19.30
CA PHE A 416 -11.41 25.13 20.28
C PHE A 416 -11.02 24.31 21.52
N LYS A 417 -9.99 23.47 21.42
CA LYS A 417 -9.52 22.56 22.49
C LYS A 417 -10.54 21.51 22.90
N THR A 418 -11.45 21.17 21.98
CA THR A 418 -12.40 20.06 22.06
C THR A 418 -11.73 18.73 21.68
N ASP A 419 -12.43 17.61 21.89
CA ASP A 419 -11.96 16.27 21.52
C ASP A 419 -12.51 15.89 20.13
N PRO A 420 -11.67 15.80 19.08
CA PRO A 420 -12.11 15.53 17.70
C PRO A 420 -12.67 14.13 17.45
N LEU A 421 -12.83 13.34 18.51
CA LEU A 421 -13.45 12.02 18.51
C LEU A 421 -14.85 12.03 19.13
N LEU A 422 -15.29 13.18 19.65
CA LEU A 422 -16.53 13.36 20.40
C LEU A 422 -17.27 14.58 19.86
N ALA A 423 -18.37 14.33 19.15
CA ALA A 423 -19.19 15.40 18.61
C ALA A 423 -19.74 16.38 19.67
N ASP A 424 -19.70 16.01 20.95
CA ASP A 424 -20.14 16.79 22.11
C ASP A 424 -19.12 16.55 23.23
N SER A 425 -18.19 17.50 23.41
CA SER A 425 -17.02 17.35 24.28
C SER A 425 -17.34 17.52 25.75
N ASP A 426 -18.34 18.33 26.11
CA ASP A 426 -18.70 18.59 27.50
C ASP A 426 -19.95 17.82 27.98
N GLY A 427 -20.65 17.18 27.05
CA GLY A 427 -21.70 16.20 27.31
C GLY A 427 -23.05 16.81 27.65
N ASP A 428 -23.31 18.04 27.23
CA ASP A 428 -24.56 18.77 27.50
C ASP A 428 -25.69 18.43 26.51
N GLY A 429 -25.35 17.86 25.35
CA GLY A 429 -26.26 17.44 24.29
C GLY A 429 -26.28 18.36 23.05
N LEU A 430 -25.56 19.48 23.05
CA LEU A 430 -25.18 20.24 21.87
C LEU A 430 -23.88 19.69 21.30
N SER A 431 -23.72 19.77 19.98
CA SER A 431 -22.45 19.39 19.38
C SER A 431 -21.47 20.55 19.40
N ASP A 432 -20.16 20.31 19.49
CA ASP A 432 -19.15 21.37 19.59
C ASP A 432 -19.24 22.33 18.39
N GLY A 433 -19.45 21.76 17.20
CA GLY A 433 -19.69 22.49 15.97
C GLY A 433 -20.98 23.30 15.97
N PHE A 434 -22.05 22.81 16.62
CA PHE A 434 -23.27 23.59 16.80
C PHE A 434 -23.01 24.77 17.74
N GLU A 435 -22.27 24.55 18.81
CA GLU A 435 -21.97 25.59 19.79
C GLU A 435 -21.12 26.69 19.21
N VAL A 436 -20.00 26.33 18.57
CA VAL A 436 -19.10 27.26 17.92
C VAL A 436 -19.80 28.03 16.80
N LYS A 437 -20.61 27.38 15.97
CA LYS A 437 -21.16 28.00 14.75
C LYS A 437 -22.49 28.69 14.98
N ILE A 438 -23.35 28.16 15.86
CA ILE A 438 -24.76 28.54 16.00
C ILE A 438 -25.04 29.24 17.34
N SER A 439 -24.97 28.55 18.50
CA SER A 439 -25.35 29.14 19.80
C SER A 439 -24.31 30.12 20.35
N LYS A 440 -23.05 30.01 19.90
CA LYS A 440 -21.88 30.78 20.38
C LYS A 440 -21.51 30.51 21.84
N THR A 441 -21.97 29.40 22.39
CA THR A 441 -21.59 28.88 23.71
C THR A 441 -20.18 28.28 23.68
N ASN A 442 -19.67 27.92 24.86
CA ASN A 442 -18.33 27.36 24.98
C ASN A 442 -18.41 25.82 25.02
N PRO A 443 -17.90 25.09 24.00
CA PRO A 443 -18.06 23.63 23.87
C PRO A 443 -17.25 22.79 24.87
N LEU A 444 -16.77 23.42 25.93
CA LEU A 444 -16.03 22.80 27.01
C LEU A 444 -16.68 23.13 28.37
N ASN A 445 -17.90 23.67 28.33
CA ASN A 445 -18.61 24.14 29.49
C ASN A 445 -20.13 23.96 29.28
N PRO A 446 -20.74 22.95 29.93
CA PRO A 446 -22.11 22.54 29.65
C PRO A 446 -23.16 23.54 30.14
N ASP A 447 -22.77 24.59 30.87
CA ASP A 447 -23.63 25.61 31.48
C ASP A 447 -22.87 26.96 31.40
N SER A 448 -23.15 27.73 30.34
CA SER A 448 -22.38 28.92 29.95
C SER A 448 -22.46 30.08 30.93
N ASP A 449 -23.53 30.18 31.74
CA ASP A 449 -23.70 31.24 32.73
C ASP A 449 -23.67 30.77 34.20
N GLY A 450 -23.68 29.47 34.44
CA GLY A 450 -23.55 28.83 35.74
C GLY A 450 -24.82 28.89 36.60
N ASP A 451 -26.00 29.09 36.01
CA ASP A 451 -27.25 29.18 36.75
C ASP A 451 -27.82 27.82 37.18
N GLY A 452 -27.37 26.74 36.53
CA GLY A 452 -27.75 25.34 36.76
C GLY A 452 -28.64 24.73 35.69
N LEU A 453 -28.93 25.41 34.59
CA LEU A 453 -29.44 24.85 33.34
C LEU A 453 -28.29 24.61 32.36
N ASP A 454 -28.34 23.51 31.62
CA ASP A 454 -27.35 23.27 30.57
C ASP A 454 -27.69 24.04 29.28
N ASP A 455 -26.67 24.36 28.48
CA ASP A 455 -26.82 25.17 27.27
C ASP A 455 -27.78 24.50 26.27
N TYR A 456 -27.75 23.16 26.19
CA TYR A 456 -28.74 22.38 25.45
C TYR A 456 -30.17 22.71 25.85
N LEU A 457 -30.52 22.63 27.14
CA LEU A 457 -31.88 22.87 27.62
C LEU A 457 -32.30 24.30 27.30
N GLU A 458 -31.42 25.27 27.51
CA GLU A 458 -31.68 26.67 27.23
C GLU A 458 -31.91 26.94 25.74
N VAL A 459 -31.01 26.47 24.88
CA VAL A 459 -31.04 26.74 23.43
C VAL A 459 -32.09 25.90 22.72
N MET A 460 -32.21 24.61 23.05
CA MET A 460 -33.07 23.67 22.32
C MET A 460 -34.50 23.62 22.87
N VAL A 461 -34.67 23.70 24.18
CA VAL A 461 -35.97 23.49 24.84
C VAL A 461 -36.63 24.80 25.26
N LEU A 462 -35.95 25.63 26.05
CA LEU A 462 -36.51 26.84 26.66
C LEU A 462 -36.55 28.03 25.70
N LYS A 463 -35.61 28.08 24.74
CA LYS A 463 -35.32 29.26 23.91
C LYS A 463 -34.94 30.48 24.77
N SER A 464 -34.27 30.24 25.90
CA SER A 464 -33.64 31.25 26.73
C SER A 464 -32.27 31.64 26.18
N ASN A 465 -31.63 32.64 26.80
CA ASN A 465 -30.30 33.10 26.46
C ASN A 465 -29.27 32.40 27.36
N PRO A 466 -28.40 31.52 26.83
CA PRO A 466 -27.44 30.73 27.62
C PRO A 466 -26.29 31.55 28.26
N PHE A 467 -26.37 32.87 28.19
CA PHE A 467 -25.41 33.80 28.81
C PHE A 467 -26.07 34.66 29.90
N SER A 468 -27.30 34.33 30.31
CA SER A 468 -28.10 35.13 31.22
C SER A 468 -29.14 34.30 31.96
N GLY A 469 -28.84 33.92 33.20
CA GLY A 469 -29.76 33.14 34.04
C GLY A 469 -31.03 33.88 34.49
N ASP A 470 -31.37 34.99 33.85
CA ASP A 470 -32.66 35.69 33.85
C ASP A 470 -32.78 36.34 32.45
N THR A 471 -33.33 35.60 31.49
CA THR A 471 -33.35 36.01 30.08
C THR A 471 -34.24 37.22 29.82
N ASP A 472 -35.37 37.31 30.52
CA ASP A 472 -36.36 38.38 30.30
C ASP A 472 -36.20 39.58 31.25
N GLY A 473 -35.31 39.47 32.25
CA GLY A 473 -34.93 40.52 33.18
C GLY A 473 -36.02 40.86 34.20
N ASP A 474 -36.96 39.94 34.44
CA ASP A 474 -38.09 40.15 35.34
C ASP A 474 -37.81 39.78 36.81
N LEU A 475 -36.55 39.41 37.12
CA LEU A 475 -36.02 38.95 38.40
C LEU A 475 -36.40 37.51 38.77
N TRP A 476 -36.95 36.73 37.85
CA TRP A 476 -37.14 35.30 37.98
C TRP A 476 -36.08 34.58 37.16
N PRO A 477 -35.18 33.81 37.82
CA PRO A 477 -34.18 33.06 37.07
C PRO A 477 -34.81 32.02 36.15
N ASP A 478 -34.18 31.76 35.02
CA ASP A 478 -34.69 30.85 33.99
C ASP A 478 -34.89 29.43 34.55
N ASP A 479 -34.02 29.00 35.47
CA ASP A 479 -34.15 27.72 36.17
C ASP A 479 -35.42 27.62 37.05
N VAL A 480 -35.81 28.73 37.67
CA VAL A 480 -37.06 28.84 38.44
C VAL A 480 -38.26 28.84 37.51
N GLU A 481 -38.17 29.54 36.38
CA GLU A 481 -39.24 29.54 35.36
C GLU A 481 -39.46 28.14 34.78
N TYR A 482 -38.39 27.38 34.52
CA TYR A 482 -38.47 26.00 34.05
C TYR A 482 -39.15 25.07 35.07
N MET A 483 -38.79 25.18 36.36
CA MET A 483 -39.39 24.36 37.42
C MET A 483 -40.88 24.68 37.66
N LEU A 484 -41.32 25.89 37.36
CA LEU A 484 -42.68 26.37 37.58
C LEU A 484 -43.45 26.32 36.25
N SER A 485 -44.17 25.21 36.00
CA SER A 485 -44.95 24.99 34.76
C SER A 485 -45.69 26.25 34.25
N PRO A 486 -45.95 26.39 32.93
CA PRO A 486 -46.62 27.57 32.34
C PRO A 486 -47.94 27.96 33.01
N LEU A 487 -48.66 26.97 33.58
CA LEU A 487 -49.92 27.17 34.30
C LEU A 487 -49.75 27.92 35.63
N MET A 488 -48.58 27.83 36.26
CA MET A 488 -48.27 28.48 37.53
C MET A 488 -47.82 29.93 37.29
N ILE A 489 -46.97 30.16 36.29
CA ILE A 489 -46.50 31.48 35.87
C ILE A 489 -47.66 32.35 35.36
N PHE A 490 -48.58 31.80 34.56
CA PHE A 490 -49.79 32.54 34.11
C PHE A 490 -50.68 32.99 35.28
N ASN A 491 -50.76 32.21 36.36
CA ASN A 491 -51.52 32.60 37.55
C ASN A 491 -50.80 33.65 38.41
N LEU A 492 -49.47 33.74 38.34
CA LEU A 492 -48.66 34.69 39.09
C LEU A 492 -48.48 36.03 38.34
N LYS A 493 -48.14 36.02 37.04
CA LYS A 493 -47.97 37.24 36.20
C LYS A 493 -49.29 38.02 36.02
N ASN A 494 -50.47 37.37 36.10
CA ASN A 494 -51.79 38.03 35.99
C ASN A 494 -52.37 38.57 37.31
N PHE A 495 -51.75 38.29 38.46
CA PHE A 495 -52.23 38.77 39.75
C PHE A 495 -51.41 39.99 40.21
N PHE A 496 -51.83 41.18 39.77
CA PHE A 496 -51.72 42.36 40.62
C PHE A 496 -52.66 42.16 41.81
N LEU A 497 -52.21 41.46 42.86
CA LEU A 497 -52.79 41.64 44.19
C LEU A 497 -51.70 41.88 45.23
N PRO A 498 -51.92 42.83 46.14
CA PRO A 498 -51.03 43.04 47.27
C PRO A 498 -51.23 41.87 48.25
N ASN A 499 -50.12 41.39 48.81
CA ASN A 499 -49.96 40.80 50.15
C ASN A 499 -49.33 39.40 50.19
N PHE A 500 -48.07 39.39 50.64
CA PHE A 500 -47.40 38.52 51.64
C PHE A 500 -47.41 36.99 51.50
N ALA A 501 -48.35 36.34 50.82
CA ALA A 501 -48.41 34.88 50.72
C ALA A 501 -47.47 34.30 49.65
N ILE A 502 -47.33 35.00 48.52
CA ILE A 502 -46.45 34.60 47.41
C ILE A 502 -44.97 34.81 47.80
N ILE A 503 -44.67 35.91 48.50
CA ILE A 503 -43.34 36.18 49.07
C ILE A 503 -42.94 35.06 50.05
N GLY A 504 -43.88 34.54 50.84
CA GLY A 504 -43.63 33.44 51.77
C GLY A 504 -43.28 32.12 51.09
N LEU A 505 -43.94 31.78 49.97
CA LEU A 505 -43.66 30.56 49.22
C LEU A 505 -42.30 30.65 48.49
N ILE A 506 -42.00 31.82 47.94
CA ILE A 506 -40.70 32.12 47.29
C ILE A 506 -39.56 32.08 48.33
N PHE A 507 -39.76 32.65 49.53
CA PHE A 507 -38.77 32.55 50.61
C PHE A 507 -38.51 31.12 51.07
N VAL A 508 -39.52 30.24 51.04
CA VAL A 508 -39.35 28.82 51.40
C VAL A 508 -38.55 28.08 50.33
N ILE A 509 -38.81 28.33 49.04
CA ILE A 509 -38.07 27.69 47.93
C ILE A 509 -36.61 28.19 47.90
N ILE A 510 -36.39 29.50 48.03
CA ILE A 510 -35.04 30.09 48.12
C ILE A 510 -34.30 29.58 49.37
N ALA A 511 -34.97 29.49 50.53
CA ALA A 511 -34.34 28.97 51.75
C ALA A 511 -33.96 27.49 51.66
N VAL A 512 -34.74 26.67 50.94
CA VAL A 512 -34.41 25.26 50.68
C VAL A 512 -33.20 25.12 49.75
N LYS A 513 -33.05 26.02 48.76
CA LYS A 513 -31.89 26.04 47.84
C LYS A 513 -30.60 26.55 48.51
N VAL A 514 -30.70 27.60 49.35
CA VAL A 514 -29.56 28.10 50.16
C VAL A 514 -29.10 27.04 51.17
N ALA A 515 -30.02 26.25 51.74
CA ALA A 515 -29.68 25.16 52.67
C ALA A 515 -29.04 23.92 52.00
N THR A 516 -29.20 23.75 50.68
CA THR A 516 -28.65 22.61 49.92
C THR A 516 -27.33 22.95 49.24
N ARG A 517 -27.10 24.20 48.80
CA ARG A 517 -25.79 24.66 48.29
C ARG A 517 -24.69 24.78 49.37
N SER A 518 -25.01 24.81 50.67
CA SER A 518 -23.99 24.90 51.75
C SER A 518 -23.38 23.55 52.17
N LYS A 519 -23.65 22.45 51.45
CA LYS A 519 -23.23 21.09 51.82
C LYS A 519 -22.35 20.35 50.80
N HIS A 520 -21.91 21.02 49.74
CA HIS A 520 -20.92 20.49 48.80
C HIS A 520 -19.74 21.44 48.66
#